data_AF-D5UYH0-F1
#
_entry.id   AF-D5UYH0-F1
#
_cell.length_a   1.000
_cell.length_b   1.000
_cell.length_c   1.000
_cell.angle_alpha   90.00
_cell.angle_beta   90.00
_cell.angle_gamma   90.00
#
_symmetry.space_group_name_H-M   'P 1'
#
loop_
_entity.id
_entity.type
_entity.pdbx_description
1 polymer ?
#
loop_
_entity_poly.entity_id
_entity_poly.type
_entity_poly.pdbx_seq_one_letter_code
_entity_poly.pdbx_strand_id
1 'polypeptide(L)'
;MRIIAGFLLCLLLPAATPVRAASEYAWPLDPRPAVARPFANPDERWQPGHRGVDLAGSAGQTVHAAGAGRVHHVGRVDDRIVISVLHPNGLLTTYEPITESGVAEGDEVTVGTALGTLAAGHPGCPVAVCLHWGLRRGSGHAARYFNPLLLVGAAPVRLLPDAGAAPSG
;
A
#
# COMPACT_ATOMS: atom_id res chain seq x y z
N MET A 1 -8.68 75.47 8.80
CA MET A 1 -8.04 74.21 9.26
C MET A 1 -8.96 73.06 8.86
N ARG A 2 -8.63 72.30 7.80
CA ARG A 2 -9.48 71.21 7.26
C ARG A 2 -8.78 69.89 7.56
N ILE A 3 -9.40 69.03 8.35
CA ILE A 3 -8.87 67.69 8.68
C ILE A 3 -9.54 66.70 7.72
N ILE A 4 -8.73 66.04 6.87
CA ILE A 4 -9.19 64.97 5.99
C ILE A 4 -9.00 63.65 6.75
N ALA A 5 -10.11 62.97 7.07
CA ALA A 5 -10.09 61.64 7.69
C ALA A 5 -9.92 60.58 6.59
N GLY A 6 -8.77 59.90 6.57
CA GLY A 6 -8.52 58.78 5.68
C GLY A 6 -9.15 57.49 6.22
N PHE A 7 -10.10 56.92 5.47
CA PHE A 7 -10.69 55.61 5.75
C PHE A 7 -9.74 54.53 5.20
N LEU A 8 -9.10 53.77 6.09
CA LEU A 8 -8.25 52.65 5.72
C LEU A 8 -9.13 51.42 5.47
N LEU A 9 -9.37 51.09 4.19
CA LEU A 9 -10.07 49.86 3.79
C LEU A 9 -9.10 48.68 3.96
N CYS A 10 -9.27 47.92 5.03
CA CYS A 10 -8.51 46.70 5.30
C CYS A 10 -9.09 45.56 4.45
N LEU A 11 -8.43 45.20 3.34
CA LEU A 11 -8.75 44.00 2.57
C LEU A 11 -8.37 42.76 3.39
N LEU A 12 -9.37 42.04 3.90
CA LEU A 12 -9.21 40.70 4.47
C LEU A 12 -8.95 39.71 3.34
N LEU A 13 -7.68 39.36 3.11
CA LEU A 13 -7.34 38.22 2.26
C LEU A 13 -7.78 36.92 2.96
N PRO A 14 -8.54 36.04 2.31
CA PRO A 14 -8.84 34.72 2.86
C PRO A 14 -7.54 33.93 3.00
N ALA A 15 -7.25 33.45 4.22
CA ALA A 15 -6.14 32.56 4.46
C ALA A 15 -6.40 31.25 3.70
N ALA A 16 -5.56 30.96 2.70
CA ALA A 16 -5.62 29.69 2.00
C ALA A 16 -5.23 28.57 2.98
N THR A 17 -6.19 27.75 3.40
CA THR A 17 -5.90 26.53 4.16
C THR A 17 -5.11 25.58 3.25
N PRO A 18 -3.92 25.12 3.64
CA PRO A 18 -3.20 24.14 2.85
C PRO A 18 -4.03 22.85 2.78
N VAL A 19 -4.52 22.50 1.59
CA VAL A 19 -5.04 21.17 1.32
C VAL A 19 -3.85 20.22 1.43
N ARG A 20 -3.85 19.40 2.49
CA ARG A 20 -2.92 18.27 2.59
C ARG A 20 -3.33 17.30 1.48
N ALA A 21 -2.46 17.11 0.50
CA ALA A 21 -2.67 16.06 -0.50
C ALA A 21 -2.88 14.74 0.25
N ALA A 22 -4.04 14.12 0.09
CA ALA A 22 -4.26 12.78 0.58
C ALA A 22 -3.23 11.88 -0.11
N SER A 23 -2.56 11.03 0.67
CA SER A 23 -1.67 10.02 0.09
C SER A 23 -2.49 9.14 -0.87
N GLU A 24 -2.01 8.93 -2.10
CA GLU A 24 -2.69 8.08 -3.09
C GLU A 24 -2.87 6.64 -2.57
N TYR A 25 -2.00 6.23 -1.64
CA TYR A 25 -2.07 4.94 -0.97
C TYR A 25 -1.97 5.06 0.56
N ALA A 26 -2.57 4.10 1.26
CA ALA A 26 -2.51 3.93 2.70
C ALA A 26 -2.12 2.49 3.07
N TRP A 27 -1.81 2.29 4.36
CA TRP A 27 -1.60 0.95 4.89
C TRP A 27 -2.88 0.11 4.78
N PRO A 28 -2.79 -1.18 4.43
CA PRO A 28 -3.96 -2.04 4.29
C PRO A 28 -4.51 -2.55 5.64
N LEU A 29 -3.83 -2.22 6.75
CA LEU A 29 -4.24 -2.53 8.13
C LEU A 29 -4.14 -1.25 8.97
N ASP A 30 -5.06 -1.12 9.92
CA ASP A 30 -5.08 -0.07 10.94
C ASP A 30 -5.16 -0.71 12.34
N PRO A 31 -4.34 -0.30 13.33
CA PRO A 31 -3.26 0.69 13.25
C PRO A 31 -2.12 0.27 12.30
N ARG A 32 -1.22 1.21 11.97
CA ARG A 32 -0.05 0.95 11.10
C ARG A 32 0.67 -0.34 11.56
N PRO A 33 0.77 -1.37 10.70
CA PRO A 33 1.34 -2.65 11.08
C PRO A 33 2.87 -2.61 11.12
N ALA A 34 3.45 -3.49 11.93
CA ALA A 34 4.87 -3.82 11.82
C ALA A 34 5.10 -4.71 10.58
N VAL A 35 6.21 -4.48 9.88
CA VAL A 35 6.63 -5.37 8.78
C VAL A 35 7.30 -6.60 9.40
N ALA A 36 6.60 -7.72 9.40
CA ALA A 36 7.07 -8.98 9.98
C ALA A 36 8.04 -9.71 9.04
N ARG A 37 7.82 -9.61 7.72
CA ARG A 37 8.72 -10.14 6.69
C ARG A 37 8.88 -9.15 5.53
N PRO A 38 10.11 -8.72 5.20
CA PRO A 38 10.34 -7.77 4.12
C PRO A 38 10.21 -8.42 2.75
N PHE A 39 10.02 -7.59 1.73
CA PHE A 39 10.06 -7.98 0.33
C PHE A 39 11.46 -8.47 -0.05
N ALA A 40 11.52 -9.60 -0.76
CA ALA A 40 12.75 -10.22 -1.20
C ALA A 40 12.51 -10.91 -2.54
N ASN A 41 12.54 -10.14 -3.65
CA ASN A 41 12.39 -10.72 -4.97
C ASN A 41 13.66 -11.49 -5.35
N PRO A 42 13.57 -12.74 -5.83
CA PRO A 42 14.73 -13.45 -6.32
C PRO A 42 15.17 -12.89 -7.68
N ASP A 43 16.44 -13.12 -8.02
CA ASP A 43 17.03 -12.73 -9.31
C ASP A 43 16.29 -13.42 -10.46
N GLU A 44 16.06 -14.72 -10.32
CA GLU A 44 15.30 -15.52 -11.29
C GLU A 44 13.87 -15.70 -10.84
N ARG A 45 12.93 -15.56 -11.78
CA ARG A 45 11.48 -15.70 -11.51
C ARG A 45 11.14 -17.01 -10.80
N TRP A 46 11.71 -18.14 -11.21
CA TRP A 46 11.33 -19.47 -10.69
C TRP A 46 11.96 -19.80 -9.35
N GLN A 47 12.93 -18.99 -8.89
CA GLN A 47 13.53 -19.19 -7.59
C GLN A 47 12.57 -18.82 -6.45
N PRO A 48 12.76 -19.41 -5.26
CA PRO A 48 12.00 -19.02 -4.08
C PRO A 48 12.34 -17.58 -3.69
N GLY A 49 11.33 -16.85 -3.22
CA GLY A 49 11.50 -15.49 -2.72
C GLY A 49 10.19 -14.98 -2.11
N HIS A 50 10.18 -13.70 -1.74
CA HIS A 50 9.05 -13.06 -1.08
C HIS A 50 8.55 -11.89 -1.92
N ARG A 51 7.50 -12.14 -2.71
CA ARG A 51 6.96 -11.24 -3.75
C ARG A 51 5.93 -10.23 -3.20
N GLY A 52 6.02 -9.95 -1.92
CA GLY A 52 5.20 -9.02 -1.16
C GLY A 52 5.88 -8.73 0.19
N VAL A 53 5.13 -8.18 1.14
CA VAL A 53 5.55 -8.07 2.54
C VAL A 53 4.52 -8.75 3.42
N ASP A 54 4.96 -9.26 4.57
CA ASP A 54 4.05 -9.76 5.59
C ASP A 54 3.91 -8.70 6.66
N LEU A 55 2.67 -8.24 6.87
CA LEU A 55 2.32 -7.18 7.82
C LEU A 55 1.68 -7.82 9.05
N ALA A 56 2.26 -7.59 10.23
CA ALA A 56 1.69 -8.11 11.48
C ALA A 56 0.27 -7.57 11.69
N GLY A 57 -0.67 -8.46 11.99
CA GLY A 57 -2.07 -8.13 12.21
C GLY A 57 -2.68 -8.99 13.30
N SER A 58 -4.01 -8.95 13.38
CA SER A 58 -4.81 -9.79 14.27
C SER A 58 -5.84 -10.59 13.48
N ALA A 59 -6.13 -11.81 13.91
CA ALA A 59 -7.21 -12.59 13.30
C ALA A 59 -8.54 -11.84 13.45
N GLY A 60 -9.34 -11.78 12.39
CA GLY A 60 -10.58 -11.01 12.40
C GLY A 60 -10.41 -9.51 12.13
N GLN A 61 -9.18 -9.02 11.96
CA GLN A 61 -8.94 -7.60 11.64
C GLN A 61 -9.41 -7.27 10.23
N THR A 62 -10.03 -6.10 10.06
CA THR A 62 -10.41 -5.61 8.74
C THR A 62 -9.18 -5.31 7.89
N VAL A 63 -9.20 -5.79 6.65
CA VAL A 63 -8.22 -5.47 5.61
C VAL A 63 -8.82 -4.43 4.68
N HIS A 64 -8.06 -3.37 4.43
CA HIS A 64 -8.50 -2.22 3.65
C HIS A 64 -7.79 -2.13 2.30
N ALA A 65 -8.47 -1.58 1.32
CA ALA A 65 -7.88 -1.23 0.03
C ALA A 65 -6.79 -0.19 0.25
N ALA A 66 -5.56 -0.53 -0.12
CA ALA A 66 -4.43 0.36 0.02
C ALA A 66 -4.55 1.58 -0.90
N GLY A 67 -5.21 1.45 -2.05
CA GLY A 67 -5.34 2.49 -3.07
C GLY A 67 -6.71 2.46 -3.73
N ALA A 68 -7.14 3.58 -4.32
CA ALA A 68 -8.32 3.58 -5.18
C ALA A 68 -8.12 2.70 -6.43
N GLY A 69 -9.16 2.02 -6.88
CA GLY A 69 -9.08 1.12 -8.02
C GLY A 69 -10.32 0.27 -8.22
N ARG A 70 -10.17 -0.79 -9.01
CA ARG A 70 -11.20 -1.79 -9.26
C ARG A 70 -10.75 -3.13 -8.69
N VAL A 71 -11.62 -3.83 -7.97
CA VAL A 71 -11.37 -5.20 -7.53
C VAL A 71 -11.21 -6.07 -8.77
N HIS A 72 -10.00 -6.58 -8.97
CA HIS A 72 -9.61 -7.35 -10.15
C HIS A 72 -9.86 -8.85 -9.96
N HIS A 73 -9.83 -9.33 -8.72
CA HIS A 73 -10.06 -10.73 -8.42
C HIS A 73 -10.52 -10.89 -6.97
N VAL A 74 -11.49 -11.77 -6.76
CA VAL A 74 -11.82 -12.36 -5.46
C VAL A 74 -11.94 -13.87 -5.68
N GLY A 75 -11.05 -14.66 -5.09
CA GLY A 75 -11.05 -16.09 -5.32
C GLY A 75 -10.38 -16.87 -4.20
N ARG A 76 -10.71 -18.16 -4.11
CA ARG A 76 -10.08 -19.07 -3.13
C ARG A 76 -8.82 -19.68 -3.72
N VAL A 77 -7.74 -19.61 -2.96
CA VAL A 77 -6.49 -20.35 -3.18
C VAL A 77 -6.29 -21.21 -1.95
N ASP A 78 -6.37 -22.53 -2.11
CA ASP A 78 -6.48 -23.48 -1.01
C ASP A 78 -7.65 -23.14 -0.05
N ASP A 79 -7.35 -22.91 1.22
CA ASP A 79 -8.27 -22.66 2.32
C ASP A 79 -8.55 -21.17 2.58
N ARG A 80 -7.96 -20.27 1.78
CA ARG A 80 -8.01 -18.81 1.98
C ARG A 80 -8.53 -18.06 0.76
N ILE A 81 -9.16 -16.92 0.99
CA ILE A 81 -9.53 -15.97 -0.05
C ILE A 81 -8.33 -15.06 -0.33
N VAL A 82 -8.11 -14.79 -1.61
CA VAL A 82 -7.17 -13.80 -2.13
C VAL A 82 -7.97 -12.73 -2.84
N ILE A 83 -7.71 -11.47 -2.49
CA ILE A 83 -8.31 -10.30 -3.14
C ILE A 83 -7.20 -9.55 -3.88
N SER A 84 -7.49 -9.04 -5.06
CA SER A 84 -6.58 -8.10 -5.73
C SER A 84 -7.31 -6.87 -6.26
N VAL A 85 -6.64 -5.72 -6.23
CA VAL A 85 -7.18 -4.44 -6.68
C VAL A 85 -6.25 -3.89 -7.76
N LEU A 86 -6.81 -3.61 -8.94
CA LEU A 86 -6.13 -2.95 -10.05
C LEU A 86 -6.31 -1.45 -9.93
N HIS A 87 -5.20 -0.74 -9.83
CA HIS A 87 -5.15 0.71 -9.70
C HIS A 87 -5.08 1.40 -11.08
N PRO A 88 -5.50 2.68 -11.20
CA PRO A 88 -5.50 3.42 -12.47
C PRO A 88 -4.13 3.50 -13.16
N ASN A 89 -3.04 3.43 -12.38
CA ASN A 89 -1.67 3.45 -12.89
C ASN A 89 -1.17 2.06 -13.35
N GLY A 90 -2.05 1.05 -13.43
CA GLY A 90 -1.74 -0.31 -13.86
C GLY A 90 -0.95 -1.13 -12.83
N LEU A 91 -0.86 -0.68 -11.58
CA LEU A 91 -0.39 -1.49 -10.46
C LEU A 91 -1.51 -2.38 -9.94
N LEU A 92 -1.17 -3.58 -9.50
CA LEU A 92 -2.07 -4.53 -8.87
C LEU A 92 -1.56 -4.80 -7.45
N THR A 93 -2.38 -4.47 -6.45
CA THR A 93 -2.15 -4.91 -5.07
C THR A 93 -2.88 -6.22 -4.80
N THR A 94 -2.32 -7.08 -3.94
CA THR A 94 -2.92 -8.37 -3.55
C THR A 94 -2.92 -8.51 -2.04
N TYR A 95 -4.01 -9.05 -1.50
CA TYR A 95 -4.29 -9.14 -0.07
C TYR A 95 -4.67 -10.59 0.27
N GLU A 96 -3.85 -11.25 1.09
CA GLU A 96 -4.12 -12.60 1.60
C GLU A 96 -3.45 -12.79 2.97
N PRO A 97 -3.93 -13.68 3.85
CA PRO A 97 -5.12 -14.51 3.71
C PRO A 97 -6.38 -13.77 4.18
N ILE A 98 -7.47 -13.88 3.41
CA ILE A 98 -8.79 -13.34 3.78
C ILE A 98 -9.73 -14.51 4.11
N THR A 99 -10.49 -14.40 5.20
CA THR A 99 -11.50 -15.42 5.58
C THR A 99 -12.86 -15.17 4.93
N GLU A 100 -13.21 -13.89 4.75
CA GLU A 100 -14.47 -13.44 4.19
C GLU A 100 -14.22 -12.16 3.39
N SER A 101 -14.73 -12.09 2.16
CA SER A 101 -14.65 -10.88 1.33
C SER A 101 -15.84 -9.97 1.58
N GLY A 102 -15.58 -8.68 1.79
CA GLY A 102 -16.58 -7.62 1.82
C GLY A 102 -16.85 -6.98 0.45
N VAL A 103 -16.19 -7.47 -0.61
CA VAL A 103 -16.28 -6.96 -1.98
C VAL A 103 -16.40 -8.10 -2.99
N ALA A 104 -16.87 -7.78 -4.19
CA ALA A 104 -16.94 -8.64 -5.36
C ALA A 104 -15.95 -8.21 -6.46
N GLU A 105 -15.62 -9.12 -7.37
CA GLU A 105 -14.86 -8.78 -8.57
C GLU A 105 -15.62 -7.74 -9.42
N GLY A 106 -14.91 -6.70 -9.86
CA GLY A 106 -15.48 -5.58 -10.62
C GLY A 106 -15.83 -4.35 -9.78
N ASP A 107 -15.96 -4.48 -8.45
CA ASP A 107 -16.29 -3.38 -7.56
C ASP A 107 -15.27 -2.23 -7.64
N GLU A 108 -15.75 -1.00 -7.54
CA GLU A 108 -14.88 0.17 -7.36
C GLU A 108 -14.61 0.40 -5.88
N VAL A 109 -13.34 0.63 -5.56
CA VAL A 109 -12.88 0.86 -4.19
C VAL A 109 -12.08 2.16 -4.13
N THR A 110 -12.18 2.85 -3.01
CA THR A 110 -11.33 3.99 -2.65
C THR A 110 -10.34 3.58 -1.57
N VAL A 111 -9.33 4.41 -1.32
CA VAL A 111 -8.38 4.22 -0.20
C VAL A 111 -9.15 4.01 1.10
N GLY A 112 -8.86 2.92 1.82
CA GLY A 112 -9.50 2.61 3.09
C GLY A 112 -10.82 1.83 2.98
N THR A 113 -11.32 1.54 1.77
CA THR A 113 -12.50 0.66 1.60
C THR A 113 -12.22 -0.71 2.23
N ALA A 114 -13.14 -1.21 3.06
CA ALA A 114 -13.00 -2.53 3.67
C ALA A 114 -13.13 -3.62 2.58
N LEU A 115 -12.07 -4.42 2.41
CA LEU A 115 -12.02 -5.50 1.44
C LEU A 115 -12.47 -6.84 2.03
N GLY A 116 -12.25 -7.04 3.32
CA GLY A 116 -12.58 -8.29 3.99
C GLY A 116 -11.88 -8.45 5.33
N THR A 117 -11.89 -9.67 5.83
CA THR A 117 -11.44 -10.00 7.18
C THR A 117 -10.18 -10.86 7.14
N LEU A 118 -9.12 -10.43 7.84
CA LEU A 118 -7.84 -11.14 7.92
C LEU A 118 -8.01 -12.51 8.61
N ALA A 119 -7.58 -13.57 7.93
CA ALA A 119 -7.57 -14.91 8.50
C ALA A 119 -6.41 -15.07 9.50
N ALA A 120 -6.53 -16.07 10.39
CA ALA A 120 -5.47 -16.40 11.33
C ALA A 120 -4.35 -17.18 10.65
N GLY A 121 -3.14 -16.61 10.60
CA GLY A 121 -1.91 -17.29 10.16
C GLY A 121 -1.93 -17.80 8.70
N HIS A 122 -0.75 -18.10 8.16
CA HIS A 122 -0.59 -18.82 6.90
C HIS A 122 0.83 -19.42 6.82
N PRO A 123 1.08 -20.42 5.95
CA PRO A 123 2.42 -20.90 5.71
C PRO A 123 3.37 -19.75 5.34
N GLY A 124 4.54 -19.70 6.00
CA GLY A 124 5.54 -18.67 5.78
C GLY A 124 5.34 -17.35 6.56
N CYS A 125 4.23 -17.18 7.28
CA CYS A 125 4.03 -16.07 8.22
C CYS A 125 4.98 -16.22 9.42
N PRO A 126 5.88 -15.26 9.71
CA PRO A 126 6.87 -15.39 10.78
C PRO A 126 6.32 -15.04 12.17
N VAL A 127 5.05 -14.62 12.25
CA VAL A 127 4.34 -14.23 13.48
C VAL A 127 2.99 -14.94 13.55
N ALA A 128 2.25 -14.78 14.65
CA ALA A 128 0.98 -15.48 14.86
C ALA A 128 -0.06 -15.20 13.76
N VAL A 129 -0.20 -13.94 13.34
CA VAL A 129 -1.09 -13.52 12.25
C VAL A 129 -0.42 -12.40 11.47
N CYS A 130 -0.38 -12.55 10.15
CA CYS A 130 0.06 -11.50 9.26
C CYS A 130 -0.73 -11.51 7.95
N LEU A 131 -0.85 -10.33 7.35
CA LEU A 131 -1.34 -10.14 5.98
C LEU A 131 -0.13 -10.15 5.03
N HIS A 132 -0.11 -11.07 4.08
CA HIS A 132 0.72 -10.95 2.89
C HIS A 132 0.12 -9.91 1.94
N TRP A 133 0.86 -8.82 1.76
CA TRP A 133 0.50 -7.72 0.86
C TRP A 133 1.46 -7.69 -0.32
N GLY A 134 0.94 -7.96 -1.51
CA GLY A 134 1.71 -8.01 -2.76
C GLY A 134 1.56 -6.74 -3.60
N LEU A 135 2.56 -6.45 -4.42
CA LEU A 135 2.50 -5.42 -5.46
C LEU A 135 3.15 -5.91 -6.74
N ARG A 136 2.41 -5.82 -7.85
CA ARG A 136 2.94 -6.15 -9.17
C ARG A 136 2.39 -5.25 -10.27
N ARG A 137 3.03 -5.30 -11.44
CA ARG A 137 2.50 -4.81 -12.72
C ARG A 137 2.50 -5.95 -13.73
N GLY A 138 1.47 -6.01 -14.57
CA GLY A 138 1.29 -7.08 -15.55
C GLY A 138 0.86 -8.41 -14.94
N SER A 139 0.85 -9.46 -15.75
CA SER A 139 0.36 -10.79 -15.39
C SER A 139 1.25 -11.90 -15.97
N GLY A 140 1.06 -13.13 -15.48
CA GLY A 140 1.78 -14.32 -15.99
C GLY A 140 3.29 -14.15 -16.02
N HIS A 141 3.90 -14.47 -17.17
CA HIS A 141 5.35 -14.41 -17.39
C HIS A 141 5.88 -12.98 -17.53
N ALA A 142 5.02 -12.01 -17.84
CA ALA A 142 5.36 -10.60 -17.92
C ALA A 142 5.22 -9.86 -16.58
N ALA A 143 4.68 -10.52 -15.54
CA ALA A 143 4.45 -9.89 -14.25
C ALA A 143 5.77 -9.47 -13.58
N ARG A 144 5.88 -8.18 -13.24
CA ARG A 144 7.00 -7.65 -12.45
C ARG A 144 6.51 -7.33 -11.04
N TYR A 145 7.19 -7.88 -10.04
CA TYR A 145 6.88 -7.66 -8.63
C TYR A 145 7.72 -6.51 -8.08
N PHE A 146 7.14 -5.74 -7.17
CA PHE A 146 7.76 -4.58 -6.54
C PHE A 146 7.57 -4.64 -5.03
N ASN A 147 8.43 -3.93 -4.29
CA ASN A 147 8.23 -3.76 -2.85
C ASN A 147 6.99 -2.89 -2.59
N PRO A 148 5.89 -3.42 -2.01
CA PRO A 148 4.66 -2.66 -1.75
C PRO A 148 4.85 -1.50 -0.78
N LEU A 149 5.89 -1.52 0.06
CA LEU A 149 6.22 -0.41 0.95
C LEU A 149 6.57 0.89 0.21
N LEU A 150 6.87 0.81 -1.10
CA LEU A 150 7.04 1.98 -1.96
C LEU A 150 5.76 2.82 -2.05
N LEU A 151 4.58 2.20 -1.99
CA LEU A 151 3.29 2.90 -2.08
C LEU A 151 3.03 3.81 -0.88
N VAL A 152 3.53 3.43 0.28
CA VAL A 152 3.30 4.11 1.58
C VAL A 152 4.54 4.85 2.08
N GLY A 153 5.57 5.02 1.23
CA GLY A 153 6.79 5.73 1.58
C GLY A 153 7.61 5.07 2.69
N ALA A 154 7.49 3.76 2.87
CA ALA A 154 8.14 3.00 3.95
C ALA A 154 9.21 2.01 3.46
N ALA A 155 9.49 1.98 2.15
CA ALA A 155 10.56 1.16 1.62
C ALA A 155 11.93 1.72 2.04
N PRO A 156 12.92 0.85 2.36
CA PRO A 156 14.28 1.31 2.61
C PRO A 156 14.83 2.06 1.40
N VAL A 157 15.30 3.28 1.60
CA VAL A 157 16.03 4.04 0.57
C VAL A 157 17.48 3.57 0.58
N ARG A 158 17.96 3.03 -0.54
CA ARG A 158 19.38 2.76 -0.74
C ARG A 158 19.92 3.74 -1.76
N LEU A 159 20.88 4.57 -1.35
CA LEU A 159 21.60 5.44 -2.27
C LEU A 159 22.43 4.58 -3.22
N LEU A 160 22.42 4.94 -4.50
CA LEU A 160 23.38 4.39 -5.46
C LEU A 160 24.77 4.87 -5.01
N PRO A 161 25.77 3.99 -4.85
CA PRO A 161 27.13 4.44 -4.59
C PRO A 161 27.57 5.33 -5.76
N ASP A 162 28.07 6.52 -5.45
CA ASP A 162 28.77 7.32 -6.45
C ASP A 162 29.91 6.46 -7.00
N ALA A 163 30.07 6.41 -8.32
CA ALA A 163 31.06 5.56 -9.00
C ALA A 163 32.54 5.89 -8.67
N GLY A 164 32.81 6.64 -7.61
CA GLY A 164 34.14 7.14 -7.22
C GLY A 164 34.63 6.74 -5.82
N ALA A 165 33.86 6.01 -5.00
CA ALA A 165 34.36 5.54 -3.70
C ALA A 165 34.97 4.13 -3.81
N ALA A 166 36.17 4.04 -4.39
CA ALA A 166 37.02 2.87 -4.17
C ALA A 166 37.46 2.85 -2.69
N PRO A 167 37.51 1.68 -2.02
CA PRO A 167 37.99 1.60 -0.64
C PRO A 167 39.47 1.99 -0.62
N SER A 168 39.84 2.98 0.20
CA SER A 168 41.21 3.18 0.65
C SER A 168 41.60 1.98 1.52
N GLY A 169 42.56 1.21 1.04
CA GLY A 169 43.26 0.18 1.83
C GLY A 169 44.09 0.76 2.96
#